data_AF-A0A7D9D505-F1
#
_entry.id   AF-A0A7D9D505-F1
#
_cell.length_a   1.000
_cell.length_b   1.000
_cell.length_c   1.000
_cell.angle_alpha   90.00
_cell.angle_beta   90.00
_cell.angle_gamma   90.00
#
_symmetry.space_group_name_H-M   'P 1'
#
loop_
_entity.id
_entity.type
_entity.pdbx_description
1 polymer ?
#
loop_
_entity_poly.entity_id
_entity_poly.type
_entity_poly.pdbx_seq_one_letter_code
_entity_poly.pdbx_strand_id
1 'polypeptide(L)'
;EGARTTPSIIAYTDDNEILVGQSAKRQAVTNPSNTLYAIKRLIGRKFNDEIVQKDIKMVPYKIVSAENGDAWVKVKNKKLAPPQISAEILKKMKKTAEDYLGEKINEAVITVPAYFNDSQRQATKDAGRIAGLKVKRIINEPTAAALAYGMDKNRGDKKIAVYDLGGGTFDISIIEIADVDGETQFEVMATNGDTFLGGEDFDLKLINYIVKQFKLESGVDLSGDSLAMQRLKEAAEKGKIELSSSQQTDINLPYITADT
;
A
#
# COMPACT_ATOMS: atom_id res chain seq x y z
N GLU A 1 1.80 -13.06 14.49
CA GLU A 1 3.08 -12.59 13.91
C GLU A 1 3.82 -11.56 14.78
N GLY A 2 3.25 -11.05 15.88
CA GLY A 2 3.96 -10.19 16.86
C GLY A 2 4.31 -8.78 16.38
N ALA A 3 4.21 -8.50 15.09
CA ALA A 3 4.44 -7.18 14.50
C ALA A 3 3.26 -6.22 14.76
N ARG A 4 3.57 -4.93 14.93
CA ARG A 4 2.59 -3.85 15.14
C ARG A 4 1.95 -3.35 13.83
N THR A 5 2.55 -3.69 12.69
CA THR A 5 2.04 -3.40 11.35
C THR A 5 2.00 -4.70 10.54
N THR A 6 1.11 -4.75 9.55
CA THR A 6 0.97 -5.92 8.66
C THR A 6 1.13 -5.47 7.21
N PRO A 7 1.98 -6.15 6.41
CA PRO A 7 2.09 -5.85 4.99
C PRO A 7 0.73 -5.93 4.30
N SER A 8 0.41 -4.94 3.48
CA SER A 8 -0.81 -4.93 2.65
C SER A 8 -0.60 -5.79 1.40
N ILE A 9 -0.32 -7.09 1.64
CA ILE A 9 0.01 -8.09 0.63
C ILE A 9 -0.90 -9.30 0.83
N ILE A 10 -1.50 -9.77 -0.26
CA ILE A 10 -2.38 -10.94 -0.31
C ILE A 10 -1.78 -11.90 -1.32
N ALA A 11 -1.77 -13.19 -1.03
CA ALA A 11 -1.39 -14.20 -2.01
C ALA A 11 -2.42 -15.31 -2.09
N TYR A 12 -2.66 -15.78 -3.31
CA TYR A 12 -3.48 -16.96 -3.56
C TYR A 12 -2.56 -18.10 -3.95
N THR A 13 -2.47 -19.10 -3.08
CA THR A 13 -1.64 -20.28 -3.28
C THR A 13 -2.31 -21.28 -4.22
N ASP A 14 -1.59 -22.30 -4.70
CA ASP A 14 -2.11 -23.29 -5.63
C ASP A 14 -3.26 -24.13 -5.06
N ASP A 15 -3.20 -24.45 -3.77
CA ASP A 15 -4.25 -25.12 -2.99
C ASP A 15 -5.45 -24.22 -2.63
N ASN A 16 -5.48 -22.99 -3.14
CA ASN A 16 -6.51 -21.96 -2.93
C ASN A 16 -6.60 -21.43 -1.50
N GLU A 17 -5.53 -21.57 -0.71
CA GLU A 17 -5.36 -20.81 0.52
C GLU A 17 -5.17 -19.32 0.19
N ILE A 18 -5.69 -18.45 1.07
CA ILE A 18 -5.48 -17.00 1.01
C ILE A 18 -4.51 -16.62 2.12
N LEU A 19 -3.31 -16.23 1.73
CA LEU A 19 -2.30 -15.71 2.65
C LEU A 19 -2.41 -14.19 2.70
N VAL A 20 -2.23 -13.60 3.89
CA VAL A 20 -2.27 -12.14 4.08
C VAL A 20 -1.15 -11.71 5.03
N GLY A 21 -0.44 -10.64 4.70
CA GLY A 21 0.61 -10.08 5.55
C GLY A 21 1.98 -10.71 5.31
N GLN A 22 2.70 -11.07 6.39
CA GLN A 22 4.06 -11.57 6.25
C GLN A 22 4.11 -12.92 5.53
N SER A 23 3.13 -13.80 5.73
CA SER A 23 3.04 -15.07 5.02
C SER A 23 2.96 -14.86 3.51
N ALA A 24 2.12 -13.92 3.05
CA ALA A 24 2.03 -13.53 1.65
C ALA A 24 3.33 -12.89 1.14
N LYS A 25 3.95 -12.00 1.92
CA LYS A 25 5.23 -11.35 1.56
C LYS A 25 6.33 -12.39 1.31
N ARG A 26 6.47 -13.40 2.18
CA ARG A 26 7.54 -14.41 2.10
C ARG A 26 7.51 -15.25 0.83
N GLN A 27 6.33 -15.58 0.33
CA GLN A 27 6.18 -16.41 -0.88
C GLN A 27 6.06 -15.61 -2.18
N ALA A 28 6.15 -14.27 -2.11
CA ALA A 28 5.99 -13.41 -3.27
C ALA A 28 7.00 -13.73 -4.39
N VAL A 29 8.21 -14.15 -4.01
CA VAL A 29 9.29 -14.54 -4.92
C VAL A 29 8.96 -15.78 -5.76
N THR A 30 8.29 -16.77 -5.19
CA THR A 30 7.95 -18.02 -5.91
C THR A 30 6.56 -17.99 -6.55
N ASN A 31 5.72 -17.00 -6.22
CA ASN A 31 4.36 -16.87 -6.72
C ASN A 31 4.01 -15.41 -7.10
N PRO A 32 4.80 -14.75 -7.98
CA PRO A 32 4.66 -13.32 -8.23
C PRO A 32 3.34 -12.94 -8.91
N SER A 33 2.80 -13.79 -9.78
CA SER A 33 1.58 -13.52 -10.55
C SER A 33 0.28 -13.61 -9.73
N ASN A 34 0.29 -14.37 -8.63
CA ASN A 34 -0.86 -14.50 -7.71
C ASN A 34 -0.62 -13.81 -6.36
N THR A 35 0.46 -13.04 -6.22
CA THR A 35 0.74 -12.21 -5.05
C THR A 35 0.42 -10.76 -5.36
N LEU A 36 -0.59 -10.24 -4.69
CA LEU A 36 -1.15 -8.91 -4.88
C LEU A 36 -0.64 -7.95 -3.81
N TYR A 37 -0.14 -6.81 -4.25
CA TYR A 37 0.33 -5.72 -3.40
C TYR A 37 0.05 -4.37 -4.07
N ALA A 38 0.19 -3.27 -3.33
CA ALA A 38 -0.11 -1.91 -3.83
C ALA A 38 -1.52 -1.73 -4.42
N ILE A 39 -2.48 -2.60 -4.06
CA ILE A 39 -3.87 -2.57 -4.56
C ILE A 39 -4.60 -1.26 -4.22
N LYS A 40 -4.16 -0.55 -3.16
CA LYS A 40 -4.63 0.81 -2.83
C LYS A 40 -4.41 1.80 -3.98
N ARG A 41 -3.44 1.58 -4.87
CA ARG A 41 -3.23 2.41 -6.08
C ARG A 41 -4.31 2.17 -7.14
N LEU A 42 -5.01 1.03 -7.11
CA LEU A 42 -6.05 0.64 -8.09
C LEU A 42 -7.47 0.90 -7.61
N ILE A 43 -7.70 0.94 -6.29
CA ILE A 43 -9.04 1.03 -5.71
C ILE A 43 -9.78 2.27 -6.21
N GLY A 44 -11.00 2.08 -6.72
CA GLY A 44 -11.85 3.17 -7.23
C GLY A 44 -11.42 3.82 -8.55
N ARG A 45 -10.43 3.25 -9.27
CA ARG A 45 -9.93 3.78 -10.55
C ARG A 45 -10.50 3.05 -11.76
N LYS A 46 -10.47 3.72 -12.92
CA LYS A 46 -10.81 3.11 -14.22
C LYS A 46 -9.59 2.43 -14.82
N PHE A 47 -9.82 1.34 -15.55
CA PHE A 47 -8.75 0.59 -16.20
C PHE A 47 -7.93 1.47 -17.15
N ASN A 48 -8.58 2.39 -17.86
CA ASN A 48 -7.93 3.27 -18.83
C ASN A 48 -7.24 4.51 -18.22
N ASP A 49 -7.30 4.70 -16.90
CA ASP A 49 -6.60 5.82 -16.25
C ASP A 49 -5.09 5.71 -16.51
N GLU A 50 -4.42 6.82 -16.84
CA GLU A 50 -2.98 6.83 -17.14
C GLU A 50 -2.14 6.21 -16.02
N ILE A 51 -2.55 6.47 -14.77
CA ILE A 51 -1.95 5.91 -13.57
C ILE A 51 -2.04 4.38 -13.56
N VAL A 52 -3.21 3.81 -13.88
CA VAL A 52 -3.41 2.36 -13.94
C VAL A 52 -2.60 1.75 -15.09
N GLN A 53 -2.51 2.44 -16.22
CA GLN A 53 -1.68 2.02 -17.36
C GLN A 53 -0.18 2.00 -17.04
N LYS A 54 0.28 2.85 -16.11
CA LYS A 54 1.64 2.78 -15.55
C LYS A 54 1.78 1.57 -14.62
N ASP A 55 0.84 1.36 -13.70
CA ASP A 55 0.88 0.23 -12.76
C ASP A 55 0.91 -1.12 -13.49
N ILE A 56 0.18 -1.28 -14.60
CA ILE A 56 0.19 -2.50 -15.44
C ILE A 56 1.62 -2.91 -15.84
N LYS A 57 2.52 -1.94 -16.02
CA LYS A 57 3.91 -2.18 -16.41
C LYS A 57 4.84 -2.41 -15.22
N MET A 58 4.38 -2.09 -14.00
CA MET A 58 5.18 -2.11 -12.78
C MET A 58 4.96 -3.35 -11.93
N VAL A 59 3.80 -4.01 -12.06
CA VAL A 59 3.43 -5.14 -11.19
C VAL A 59 3.42 -6.47 -11.96
N PRO A 60 3.79 -7.59 -11.31
CA PRO A 60 3.83 -8.90 -11.97
C PRO A 60 2.45 -9.56 -12.11
N TYR A 61 1.48 -9.15 -11.28
CA TYR A 61 0.12 -9.67 -11.34
C TYR A 61 -0.69 -8.97 -12.45
N LYS A 62 -1.74 -9.63 -12.93
CA LYS A 62 -2.49 -9.13 -14.08
C LYS A 62 -3.60 -8.15 -13.64
N ILE A 63 -3.49 -6.89 -14.05
CA ILE A 63 -4.58 -5.91 -13.98
C ILE A 63 -5.42 -6.01 -15.25
N VAL A 64 -6.74 -6.00 -15.12
CA VAL A 64 -7.71 -6.19 -16.21
C VAL A 64 -8.88 -5.21 -16.09
N SER A 65 -9.54 -4.96 -17.22
CA SER A 65 -10.79 -4.19 -17.22
C SER A 65 -11.97 -5.07 -16.78
N ALA A 66 -12.79 -4.53 -15.87
CA ALA A 66 -14.12 -5.04 -15.57
C ALA A 66 -15.13 -4.62 -16.64
N GLU A 67 -16.33 -5.20 -16.61
CA GLU A 67 -17.38 -4.91 -17.59
C GLU A 67 -17.81 -3.43 -17.59
N ASN A 68 -17.75 -2.78 -16.43
CA ASN A 68 -18.04 -1.36 -16.24
C ASN A 68 -16.81 -0.44 -16.45
N GLY A 69 -15.70 -0.99 -16.94
CA GLY A 69 -14.44 -0.28 -17.19
C GLY A 69 -13.56 -0.06 -15.96
N ASP A 70 -13.93 -0.54 -14.78
CA ASP A 70 -13.10 -0.41 -13.57
C ASP A 70 -11.81 -1.23 -13.67
N ALA A 71 -10.76 -0.77 -12.98
CA ALA A 71 -9.52 -1.50 -12.85
C ALA A 71 -9.68 -2.65 -11.84
N TRP A 72 -9.63 -3.89 -12.32
CA TRP A 72 -9.69 -5.11 -11.51
C TRP A 72 -8.39 -5.90 -11.63
N VAL A 73 -8.22 -6.93 -10.82
CA VAL A 73 -7.10 -7.87 -10.94
C VAL A 73 -7.60 -9.25 -11.36
N LYS A 74 -6.79 -9.99 -12.11
CA LYS A 74 -7.06 -11.39 -12.45
C LYS A 74 -6.06 -12.27 -11.72
N VAL A 75 -6.57 -13.12 -10.84
CA VAL A 75 -5.80 -14.15 -10.14
C VAL A 75 -6.30 -15.51 -10.60
N LYS A 76 -5.39 -16.35 -11.11
CA LYS A 76 -5.75 -17.60 -11.80
C LYS A 76 -6.86 -17.33 -12.84
N ASN A 77 -8.04 -17.92 -12.65
CA ASN A 77 -9.21 -17.75 -13.53
C ASN A 77 -10.28 -16.79 -13.00
N LYS A 78 -10.04 -16.10 -11.88
CA LYS A 78 -11.01 -15.21 -11.24
C LYS A 78 -10.62 -13.75 -11.46
N LYS A 79 -11.60 -12.93 -11.86
CA LYS A 79 -11.48 -11.47 -11.81
C LYS A 79 -11.97 -11.00 -10.44
N LEU A 80 -11.18 -10.17 -9.76
CA LEU A 80 -11.46 -9.68 -8.42
C LEU A 80 -11.37 -8.15 -8.42
N ALA A 81 -12.35 -7.51 -7.79
CA ALA A 81 -12.36 -6.07 -7.60
C ALA A 81 -11.38 -5.68 -6.49
N PRO A 82 -10.70 -4.51 -6.58
CA PRO A 82 -9.79 -4.05 -5.53
C PRO A 82 -10.41 -4.04 -4.12
N PRO A 83 -11.70 -3.67 -3.92
CA PRO A 83 -12.34 -3.77 -2.60
C PRO A 83 -12.37 -5.18 -2.01
N GLN A 84 -12.51 -6.22 -2.83
CA GLN A 84 -12.49 -7.61 -2.36
C GLN A 84 -11.10 -7.99 -1.86
N ILE A 85 -10.05 -7.54 -2.53
CA ILE A 85 -8.67 -7.79 -2.13
C ILE A 85 -8.33 -7.03 -0.85
N SER A 86 -8.65 -5.73 -0.80
CA SER A 86 -8.46 -4.91 0.40
C SER A 86 -9.26 -5.44 1.60
N ALA A 87 -10.42 -6.07 1.36
CA ALA A 87 -11.20 -6.70 2.42
C ALA A 87 -10.45 -7.86 3.11
N GLU A 88 -9.60 -8.61 2.42
CA GLU A 88 -8.79 -9.67 3.05
C GLU A 88 -7.78 -9.09 4.05
N ILE A 89 -7.19 -7.93 3.75
CA ILE A 89 -6.35 -7.18 4.70
C ILE A 89 -7.18 -6.74 5.89
N LEU A 90 -8.36 -6.15 5.66
CA LEU A 90 -9.24 -5.67 6.72
C LEU A 90 -9.76 -6.81 7.61
N LYS A 91 -10.04 -7.99 7.05
CA LYS A 91 -10.38 -9.19 7.82
C LYS A 91 -9.24 -9.62 8.73
N LYS A 92 -7.98 -9.57 8.25
CA LYS A 92 -6.82 -9.84 9.11
C LYS A 92 -6.69 -8.81 10.25
N MET A 93 -6.94 -7.53 9.98
CA MET A 93 -6.91 -6.48 11.01
C MET A 93 -8.03 -6.65 12.03
N LYS A 94 -9.25 -6.95 11.56
CA LYS A 94 -10.39 -7.32 12.41
C LYS A 94 -10.03 -8.49 13.31
N LYS A 95 -9.53 -9.60 12.74
CA LYS A 95 -9.13 -10.79 13.51
C LYS A 95 -8.05 -10.48 14.54
N THR A 96 -7.09 -9.62 14.20
CA THR A 96 -6.04 -9.17 15.13
C THR A 96 -6.63 -8.43 16.33
N ALA A 97 -7.61 -7.56 16.11
CA ALA A 97 -8.30 -6.88 17.20
C ALA A 97 -9.17 -7.84 18.04
N GLU A 98 -9.89 -8.76 17.38
CA GLU A 98 -10.70 -9.80 18.05
C GLU A 98 -9.83 -10.71 18.93
N ASP A 99 -8.65 -11.11 18.47
CA ASP A 99 -7.72 -11.93 19.24
C ASP A 99 -7.17 -11.22 20.46
N TYR A 100 -6.96 -9.90 20.36
CA TYR A 100 -6.50 -9.09 21.48
C TYR A 100 -7.60 -8.84 22.52
N LEU A 101 -8.83 -8.57 22.07
CA LEU A 101 -9.95 -8.19 22.94
C LEU A 101 -10.75 -9.40 23.47
N GLY A 102 -10.66 -10.56 22.81
CA GLY A 102 -11.42 -11.75 23.18
C GLY A 102 -12.91 -11.70 22.80
N GLU A 103 -13.32 -10.76 21.94
CA GLU A 103 -14.70 -10.59 21.50
C GLU A 103 -14.80 -10.26 20.00
N LYS A 104 -16.02 -10.34 19.44
CA LYS A 104 -16.27 -10.05 18.03
C LYS A 104 -16.26 -8.55 17.74
N ILE A 105 -15.59 -8.15 16.67
CA ILE A 105 -15.52 -6.75 16.23
C ILE A 105 -16.33 -6.55 14.96
N ASN A 106 -17.32 -5.65 15.02
CA ASN A 106 -18.26 -5.43 13.92
C ASN A 106 -18.24 -4.01 13.37
N GLU A 107 -17.58 -3.06 14.03
CA GLU A 107 -17.54 -1.65 13.64
C GLU A 107 -16.09 -1.18 13.51
N ALA A 108 -15.83 -0.25 12.59
CA ALA A 108 -14.49 0.30 12.39
C ALA A 108 -14.52 1.74 11.87
N VAL A 109 -13.45 2.47 12.16
CA VAL A 109 -13.03 3.67 11.43
C VAL A 109 -11.89 3.25 10.50
N ILE A 110 -11.96 3.63 9.22
CA ILE A 110 -10.98 3.25 8.21
C ILE A 110 -10.37 4.52 7.62
N THR A 111 -9.05 4.56 7.47
CA THR A 111 -8.32 5.71 6.92
C THR A 111 -8.31 5.69 5.39
N VAL A 112 -8.24 6.87 4.78
CA VAL A 112 -7.96 7.07 3.35
C VAL A 112 -7.06 8.29 3.17
N PRO A 113 -6.30 8.39 2.07
CA PRO A 113 -5.57 9.60 1.71
C PRO A 113 -6.52 10.80 1.64
N ALA A 114 -6.04 11.98 2.02
CA ALA A 114 -6.88 13.18 2.03
C ALA A 114 -7.40 13.49 0.62
N TYR A 115 -6.55 13.27 -0.39
CA TYR A 115 -6.84 13.56 -1.79
C TYR A 115 -7.65 12.46 -2.52
N PHE A 116 -8.14 11.42 -1.82
CA PHE A 116 -9.04 10.44 -2.42
C PHE A 116 -10.36 11.07 -2.87
N ASN A 117 -10.77 10.76 -4.10
CA ASN A 117 -12.05 11.16 -4.66
C ASN A 117 -13.22 10.27 -4.15
N ASP A 118 -14.45 10.61 -4.53
CA ASP A 118 -15.65 9.92 -4.08
C ASP A 118 -15.67 8.42 -4.42
N SER A 119 -15.23 8.05 -5.63
CA SER A 119 -15.16 6.65 -6.08
C SER A 119 -14.19 5.84 -5.20
N GLN A 120 -13.01 6.40 -4.91
CA GLN A 120 -12.00 5.74 -4.09
C GLN A 120 -12.44 5.61 -2.62
N ARG A 121 -13.09 6.65 -2.07
CA ARG A 121 -13.68 6.63 -0.73
C ARG A 121 -14.78 5.58 -0.60
N GLN A 122 -15.68 5.54 -1.59
CA GLN A 122 -16.78 4.58 -1.60
C GLN A 122 -16.26 3.15 -1.74
N ALA A 123 -15.32 2.89 -2.65
CA ALA A 123 -14.70 1.58 -2.82
C ALA A 123 -13.96 1.11 -1.55
N THR A 124 -13.29 2.01 -0.82
CA THR A 124 -12.66 1.68 0.47
C THR A 124 -13.71 1.35 1.55
N LYS A 125 -14.82 2.10 1.59
CA LYS A 125 -15.96 1.81 2.48
C LYS A 125 -16.58 0.44 2.16
N ASP A 126 -16.67 0.09 0.88
CA ASP A 126 -17.17 -1.20 0.43
C ASP A 126 -16.22 -2.35 0.82
N ALA A 127 -14.90 -2.14 0.77
CA ALA A 127 -13.93 -3.10 1.28
C ALA A 127 -14.17 -3.41 2.78
N GLY A 128 -14.45 -2.38 3.59
CA GLY A 128 -14.86 -2.54 4.99
C GLY A 128 -16.13 -3.39 5.13
N ARG A 129 -17.16 -3.11 4.32
CA ARG A 129 -18.41 -3.90 4.33
C ARG A 129 -18.16 -5.36 3.96
N ILE A 130 -17.37 -5.63 2.92
CA ILE A 130 -17.01 -6.99 2.47
C ILE A 130 -16.22 -7.74 3.57
N ALA A 131 -15.41 -7.03 4.35
CA ALA A 131 -14.71 -7.58 5.51
C ALA A 131 -15.61 -7.85 6.73
N GLY A 132 -16.92 -7.58 6.64
CA GLY A 132 -17.85 -7.72 7.75
C GLY A 132 -17.69 -6.63 8.81
N LEU A 133 -17.30 -5.42 8.40
CA LEU A 133 -17.20 -4.24 9.26
C LEU A 133 -18.23 -3.19 8.83
N LYS A 134 -18.99 -2.68 9.79
CA LYS A 134 -19.78 -1.46 9.65
C LYS A 134 -18.85 -0.27 9.79
N VAL A 135 -18.55 0.36 8.66
CA VAL A 135 -17.66 1.52 8.59
C VAL A 135 -18.36 2.75 9.17
N LYS A 136 -18.00 3.13 10.40
CA LYS A 136 -18.59 4.26 11.14
C LYS A 136 -18.11 5.60 10.63
N ARG A 137 -16.87 5.65 10.15
CA ARG A 137 -16.26 6.84 9.58
C ARG A 137 -15.17 6.42 8.59
N ILE A 138 -15.09 7.13 7.48
CA ILE A 138 -13.87 7.22 6.68
C ILE A 138 -13.17 8.48 7.14
N ILE A 139 -11.94 8.36 7.64
CA ILE A 139 -11.15 9.49 8.13
C ILE A 139 -9.94 9.72 7.20
N ASN A 140 -9.57 10.98 6.98
CA ASN A 140 -8.38 11.30 6.21
C ASN A 140 -7.13 10.96 7.03
N GLU A 141 -6.13 10.37 6.38
CA GLU A 141 -4.84 9.98 6.97
C GLU A 141 -4.15 11.14 7.72
N PRO A 142 -3.94 12.33 7.12
CA PRO A 142 -3.31 13.43 7.85
C PRO A 142 -4.15 13.96 9.02
N THR A 143 -5.48 13.86 8.95
CA THR A 143 -6.36 14.20 10.08
C THR A 143 -6.23 13.19 11.22
N ALA A 144 -6.17 11.90 10.91
CA ALA A 144 -5.93 10.87 11.91
C ALA A 144 -4.56 11.05 12.61
N ALA A 145 -3.53 11.41 11.84
CA ALA A 145 -2.21 11.73 12.39
C ALA A 145 -2.24 12.98 13.29
N ALA A 146 -2.95 14.03 12.88
CA ALA A 146 -3.12 15.23 13.69
C ALA A 146 -3.86 14.97 15.01
N LEU A 147 -4.92 14.14 14.98
CA LEU A 147 -5.63 13.70 16.18
C LEU A 147 -4.67 12.99 17.14
N ALA A 148 -3.88 12.02 16.63
CA ALA A 148 -2.90 11.31 17.43
C ALA A 148 -1.83 12.25 18.02
N TYR A 149 -1.35 13.23 17.25
CA TYR A 149 -0.41 14.26 17.72
C TYR A 149 -1.03 15.15 18.81
N GLY A 150 -2.29 15.57 18.64
CA GLY A 150 -2.99 16.47 19.55
C GLY A 150 -3.35 15.84 20.90
N MET A 151 -3.52 14.51 20.97
CA MET A 151 -3.87 13.82 22.22
C MET A 151 -2.77 13.87 23.28
N ASP A 152 -1.49 13.84 22.88
CA ASP A 152 -0.35 13.72 23.81
C ASP A 152 0.34 15.06 24.12
N LYS A 153 -0.02 16.15 23.44
CA LYS A 153 0.71 17.43 23.51
C LYS A 153 -0.06 18.50 24.26
N ASN A 154 0.69 19.40 24.92
CA ASN A 154 0.13 20.53 25.68
C ASN A 154 -0.95 21.29 24.89
N ARG A 155 -2.05 21.57 25.59
CA ARG A 155 -3.21 22.36 25.14
C ARG A 155 -2.78 23.75 24.68
N GLY A 156 -3.51 24.30 23.71
CA GLY A 156 -3.31 25.64 23.15
C GLY A 156 -3.26 25.66 21.63
N ASP A 157 -3.59 26.82 21.08
CA ASP A 157 -3.77 27.04 19.65
C ASP A 157 -2.46 26.85 18.87
N LYS A 158 -2.50 25.99 17.85
CA LYS A 158 -1.35 25.62 17.03
C LYS A 158 -1.74 25.42 15.59
N LYS A 159 -0.83 25.80 14.70
CA LYS A 159 -0.90 25.44 13.28
C LYS A 159 0.19 24.43 12.98
N ILE A 160 -0.20 23.28 12.44
CA ILE A 160 0.72 22.21 12.08
C ILE A 160 0.63 21.92 10.59
N ALA A 161 1.74 21.43 10.04
CA ALA A 161 1.79 20.83 8.72
C ALA A 161 2.00 19.32 8.89
N VAL A 162 1.08 18.52 8.38
CA VAL A 162 1.21 17.06 8.34
C VAL A 162 1.69 16.67 6.94
N TYR A 163 2.95 16.30 6.84
CA TYR A 163 3.57 15.73 5.63
C TYR A 163 3.55 14.21 5.75
N ASP A 164 2.75 13.54 4.93
CA ASP A 164 2.59 12.08 4.92
C ASP A 164 3.05 11.53 3.57
N LEU A 165 4.20 10.87 3.54
CA LEU A 165 4.75 10.20 2.37
C LEU A 165 4.83 8.69 2.63
N GLY A 166 3.81 7.99 2.15
CA GLY A 166 3.67 6.55 2.33
C GLY A 166 4.32 5.72 1.22
N GLY A 167 3.90 4.45 1.14
CA GLY A 167 4.37 3.53 0.11
C GLY A 167 3.89 3.87 -1.32
N GLY A 168 2.75 4.56 -1.48
CA GLY A 168 2.22 4.88 -2.81
C GLY A 168 1.38 6.15 -2.91
N THR A 169 1.28 6.91 -1.83
CA THR A 169 0.56 8.20 -1.81
C THR A 169 1.35 9.21 -0.99
N PHE A 170 1.22 10.47 -1.38
CA PHE A 170 1.75 11.62 -0.70
C PHE A 170 0.60 12.58 -0.38
N ASP A 171 0.50 13.02 0.87
CA ASP A 171 -0.43 14.07 1.31
C ASP A 171 0.32 15.14 2.11
N ILE A 172 -0.09 16.40 1.95
CA ILE A 172 0.29 17.52 2.79
C ILE A 172 -0.98 18.24 3.25
N SER A 173 -1.15 18.40 4.56
CA SER A 173 -2.28 19.15 5.13
C SER A 173 -1.81 20.17 6.14
N ILE A 174 -2.37 21.38 6.05
CA ILE A 174 -2.23 22.43 7.06
C ILE A 174 -3.44 22.35 7.98
N ILE A 175 -3.20 22.12 9.26
CA ILE A 175 -4.24 21.85 10.25
C ILE A 175 -4.07 22.84 11.40
N GLU A 176 -5.15 23.54 11.72
CA GLU A 176 -5.27 24.37 12.91
C GLU A 176 -5.89 23.52 14.03
N ILE A 177 -5.20 23.50 15.16
CA ILE A 177 -5.64 22.85 16.40
C ILE A 177 -5.95 23.98 17.36
N ALA A 178 -7.20 24.12 17.78
CA ALA A 178 -7.64 25.17 18.69
C ALA A 178 -8.27 24.56 19.95
N ASP A 179 -8.08 25.21 21.11
CA ASP A 179 -8.80 24.87 22.33
C ASP A 179 -10.01 25.80 22.47
N VAL A 180 -11.19 25.29 22.13
CA VAL A 180 -12.44 26.06 22.14
C VAL A 180 -13.31 25.50 23.26
N ASP A 181 -13.57 26.31 24.29
CA ASP A 181 -14.38 25.92 25.45
C ASP A 181 -13.90 24.65 26.19
N GLY A 182 -12.59 24.39 26.18
CA GLY A 182 -12.00 23.20 26.80
C GLY A 182 -12.03 21.95 25.92
N GLU A 183 -12.54 22.06 24.68
CA GLU A 183 -12.54 21.02 23.66
C GLU A 183 -11.50 21.33 22.57
N THR A 184 -10.64 20.35 22.28
CA THR A 184 -9.69 20.47 21.17
C THR A 184 -10.40 20.27 19.83
N GLN A 185 -10.46 21.33 19.04
CA GLN A 185 -10.96 21.33 17.67
C GLN A 185 -9.81 21.18 16.67
N PHE A 186 -10.07 20.48 15.57
CA PHE A 186 -9.12 20.25 14.49
C PHE A 186 -9.75 20.72 13.17
N GLU A 187 -9.22 21.79 12.59
CA GLU A 187 -9.67 22.35 11.33
C GLU A 187 -8.61 22.15 10.25
N VAL A 188 -8.98 21.47 9.17
CA VAL A 188 -8.10 21.33 7.98
C VAL A 188 -8.22 22.61 7.16
N MET A 189 -7.21 23.47 7.22
CA MET A 189 -7.19 24.74 6.50
C MET A 189 -6.94 24.54 5.00
N ALA A 190 -6.03 23.62 4.67
CA ALA A 190 -5.66 23.31 3.30
C ALA A 190 -5.15 21.87 3.21
N THR A 191 -5.39 21.22 2.08
CA THR A 191 -4.87 19.89 1.78
C THR A 191 -4.48 19.80 0.31
N ASN A 192 -3.36 19.12 0.04
CA ASN A 192 -2.87 18.84 -1.30
C ASN A 192 -2.10 17.51 -1.26
N GLY A 193 -1.73 16.96 -2.42
CA GLY A 193 -1.01 15.69 -2.47
C GLY A 193 -0.93 15.09 -3.86
N ASP A 194 -0.38 13.89 -3.91
CA ASP A 194 -0.35 13.03 -5.09
C ASP A 194 -0.71 11.59 -4.70
N THR A 195 -1.83 11.11 -5.25
CA THR A 195 -2.35 9.75 -4.99
C THR A 195 -1.57 8.65 -5.73
N PHE A 196 -0.46 9.00 -6.39
CA PHE A 196 0.42 8.10 -7.14
C PHE A 196 1.90 8.46 -6.96
N LEU A 197 2.29 8.90 -5.77
CA LEU A 197 3.68 9.18 -5.39
C LEU A 197 3.98 8.55 -4.04
N GLY A 198 4.96 7.67 -3.96
CA GLY A 198 5.40 7.10 -2.69
C GLY A 198 6.57 6.15 -2.83
N GLY A 199 6.90 5.45 -1.75
CA GLY A 199 8.06 4.55 -1.64
C GLY A 199 8.27 3.57 -2.80
N GLU A 200 7.21 3.07 -3.43
CA GLU A 200 7.26 2.18 -4.60
C GLU A 200 7.90 2.85 -5.83
N ASP A 201 7.74 4.17 -5.98
CA ASP A 201 8.33 4.92 -7.09
C ASP A 201 9.84 5.12 -6.86
N PHE A 202 10.26 5.27 -5.59
CA PHE A 202 11.68 5.26 -5.21
C PHE A 202 12.31 3.90 -5.47
N ASP A 203 11.61 2.81 -5.10
CA ASP A 203 12.05 1.45 -5.37
C ASP A 203 12.22 1.23 -6.87
N LEU A 204 11.26 1.64 -7.68
CA LEU A 204 11.34 1.51 -9.14
C LEU A 204 12.54 2.28 -9.72
N LYS A 205 12.85 3.47 -9.21
CA LYS A 205 14.04 4.23 -9.65
C LYS A 205 15.33 3.48 -9.35
N LEU A 206 15.45 2.91 -8.16
CA LEU A 206 16.62 2.11 -7.77
C LEU A 206 16.71 0.80 -8.57
N ILE A 207 15.61 0.08 -8.74
CA ILE A 207 15.53 -1.13 -9.58
C ILE A 207 16.00 -0.83 -11.00
N ASN A 208 15.46 0.21 -11.65
CA ASN A 208 15.83 0.59 -13.00
C ASN A 208 17.32 0.95 -13.13
N TYR A 209 17.88 1.61 -12.11
CA TYR A 209 19.31 1.88 -12.04
C TYR A 209 20.11 0.57 -11.99
N ILE A 210 19.74 -0.37 -11.11
CA ILE A 210 20.46 -1.64 -10.94
C ILE A 210 20.36 -2.50 -12.22
N VAL A 211 19.17 -2.62 -12.82
CA VAL A 211 19.00 -3.35 -14.09
C VAL A 211 19.89 -2.76 -15.19
N LYS A 212 19.95 -1.43 -15.28
CA LYS A 212 20.81 -0.75 -16.25
C LYS A 212 22.30 -1.03 -16.00
N GLN A 213 22.76 -0.94 -14.75
CA GLN A 213 24.16 -1.21 -14.41
C GLN A 213 24.52 -2.68 -14.65
N PHE A 214 23.66 -3.61 -14.22
CA PHE A 214 23.87 -5.04 -14.45
C PHE A 214 23.97 -5.37 -15.94
N LYS A 215 23.14 -4.76 -16.79
CA LYS A 215 23.22 -4.92 -18.25
C LYS A 215 24.52 -4.36 -18.84
N LEU A 216 25.02 -3.24 -18.31
CA LEU A 216 26.30 -2.66 -18.75
C LEU A 216 27.50 -3.53 -18.34
N GLU A 217 27.47 -4.12 -17.14
CA GLU A 217 28.58 -4.90 -16.60
C GLU A 217 28.59 -6.37 -17.08
N SER A 218 27.43 -7.00 -17.18
CA SER A 218 27.29 -8.43 -17.52
C SER A 218 26.83 -8.68 -18.96
N GLY A 219 26.26 -7.68 -19.64
CA GLY A 219 25.60 -7.84 -20.94
C GLY A 219 24.19 -8.44 -20.88
N VAL A 220 23.71 -8.87 -19.70
CA VAL A 220 22.41 -9.54 -19.52
C VAL A 220 21.33 -8.56 -19.07
N ASP A 221 20.14 -8.64 -19.68
CA ASP A 221 18.98 -7.82 -19.32
C ASP A 221 18.02 -8.59 -18.41
N LEU A 222 17.96 -8.22 -17.14
CA LEU A 222 17.09 -8.87 -16.15
C LEU A 222 15.60 -8.55 -16.32
N SER A 223 15.24 -7.53 -17.11
CA SER A 223 13.84 -7.06 -17.19
C SER A 223 12.85 -8.11 -17.73
N GLY A 224 13.35 -9.11 -18.45
CA GLY A 224 12.55 -10.24 -18.95
C GLY A 224 12.38 -11.39 -17.96
N ASP A 225 13.17 -11.45 -16.89
CA ASP A 225 13.11 -12.53 -15.89
C ASP A 225 12.30 -12.08 -14.67
N SER A 226 11.05 -12.56 -14.58
CA SER A 226 10.15 -12.22 -13.48
C SER A 226 10.66 -12.63 -12.10
N LEU A 227 11.40 -13.74 -12.00
CA LEU A 227 11.95 -14.22 -10.73
C LEU A 227 13.12 -13.32 -10.30
N ALA A 228 14.01 -12.99 -11.24
CA ALA A 228 15.09 -12.05 -11.00
C ALA A 228 14.57 -10.68 -10.57
N MET A 229 13.57 -10.14 -11.29
CA MET A 229 12.97 -8.84 -10.99
C MET A 229 12.30 -8.78 -9.62
N GLN A 230 11.63 -9.86 -9.20
CA GLN A 230 11.02 -9.92 -7.86
C GLN A 230 12.07 -9.94 -6.74
N ARG A 231 13.15 -10.72 -6.90
CA ARG A 231 14.28 -10.73 -5.96
C ARG A 231 14.97 -9.37 -5.90
N LEU A 232 15.15 -8.74 -7.07
CA LEU A 232 15.74 -7.41 -7.17
C LEU A 232 14.87 -6.35 -6.50
N LYS A 233 13.54 -6.43 -6.64
CA LYS A 233 12.62 -5.52 -5.95
C LYS A 233 12.77 -5.57 -4.44
N GLU A 234 12.80 -6.78 -3.86
CA GLU A 234 13.00 -6.95 -2.41
C GLU A 234 14.36 -6.42 -1.94
N ALA A 235 15.42 -6.68 -2.70
CA ALA A 235 16.75 -6.19 -2.37
C ALA A 235 16.88 -4.66 -2.52
N ALA A 236 16.24 -4.07 -3.53
CA ALA A 236 16.19 -2.63 -3.74
C ALA A 236 15.40 -1.92 -2.62
N GLU A 237 14.23 -2.44 -2.23
CA GLU A 237 13.46 -1.91 -1.09
C GLU A 237 14.32 -1.93 0.19
N LYS A 238 14.98 -3.07 0.45
CA LYS A 238 15.88 -3.22 1.60
C LYS A 238 17.05 -2.23 1.56
N GLY A 239 17.74 -2.13 0.42
CA GLY A 239 18.86 -1.21 0.24
C GLY A 239 18.45 0.27 0.40
N LYS A 240 17.30 0.66 -0.16
CA LYS A 240 16.71 2.00 0.04
C LYS A 240 16.51 2.31 1.53
N ILE A 241 15.94 1.36 2.28
CA ILE A 241 15.69 1.52 3.71
C ILE A 241 17.01 1.62 4.50
N GLU A 242 18.00 0.76 4.21
CA GLU A 242 19.32 0.81 4.86
C GLU A 242 20.04 2.15 4.65
N LEU A 243 19.94 2.71 3.43
CA LEU A 243 20.50 4.02 3.09
C LEU A 243 19.82 5.21 3.81
N SER A 244 18.72 4.98 4.54
CA SER A 244 18.12 6.02 5.39
C SER A 244 18.95 6.30 6.65
N SER A 245 19.86 5.40 7.02
CA SER A 245 20.78 5.56 8.16
C SER A 245 22.25 5.37 7.80
N SER A 246 22.53 4.60 6.74
CA SER A 246 23.89 4.28 6.28
C SER A 246 24.25 5.09 5.04
N GLN A 247 25.55 5.36 4.85
CA GLN A 247 26.05 6.06 3.65
C GLN A 247 26.24 5.13 2.44
N GLN A 248 26.26 3.81 2.66
CA GLN A 248 26.43 2.78 1.64
C GLN A 248 25.64 1.52 2.02
N THR A 249 25.22 0.76 1.01
CA THR A 249 24.63 -0.58 1.11
C THR A 249 25.13 -1.44 -0.05
N ASP A 250 25.19 -2.76 0.14
CA ASP A 250 25.56 -3.73 -0.88
C ASP A 250 24.36 -4.59 -1.26
N ILE A 251 24.01 -4.59 -2.55
CA ILE A 251 22.95 -5.45 -3.09
C ILE A 251 23.59 -6.74 -3.61
N ASN A 252 23.58 -7.77 -2.77
CA ASN A 252 24.13 -9.07 -3.10
C ASN A 252 23.02 -10.08 -3.44
N LEU A 253 22.91 -10.43 -4.72
CA LEU A 253 21.93 -11.39 -5.24
C LEU A 253 22.65 -12.54 -5.97
N PRO A 254 23.15 -13.56 -5.24
CA PRO A 254 23.77 -14.73 -5.85
C PRO A 254 22.79 -15.45 -6.77
N TYR A 255 23.26 -15.92 -7.93
CA TYR A 255 22.45 -16.64 -8.92
C TYR A 255 21.19 -15.87 -9.31
N ILE A 256 21.32 -14.56 -9.60
CA ILE A 256 20.17 -13.68 -9.88
C ILE A 256 19.41 -14.09 -11.15
N THR A 257 20.12 -14.59 -12.15
CA THR A 257 19.60 -15.16 -13.40
C THR A 257 20.34 -16.46 -13.69
N ALA A 258 19.70 -17.38 -14.40
CA ALA A 258 20.39 -18.54 -14.96
C ALA A 258 21.12 -18.11 -16.25
N ASP A 259 22.36 -18.55 -16.43
CA ASP A 259 23.03 -18.47 -17.74
C ASP A 259 22.28 -19.41 -18.70
N THR A 260 21.79 -18.88 -19.82
CA THR A 260 21.41 -19.69 -21.00
C THR A 260 22.62 -19.94 -21.87
#